data_AF-A0A914V6Z3-F1
#
_entry.id   AF-A0A914V6Z3-F1
#
_cell.length_a   1.000
_cell.length_b   1.000
_cell.length_c   1.000
_cell.angle_alpha   90.00
_cell.angle_beta   90.00
_cell.angle_gamma   90.00
#
_symmetry.space_group_name_H-M   'P 1'
#
loop_
_entity.id
_entity.type
_entity.pdbx_description
1 polymer ?
#
loop_
_entity_poly.entity_id
_entity_poly.type
_entity_poly.pdbx_seq_one_letter_code
_entity_poly.pdbx_strand_id
1 'polypeptide(L)'
;MALTLARVVDDQGDGVKGSKGLSLFLVRLRDAETNTLNGIQIMKLKNKLGTKQVPTAELLLDQTVATKLSDDGRGVPAIANMLNITRMHNAVASVSSMR
;
A
#
# COMPACT_ATOMS: atom_id res chain seq x y z
N MET A 1 2.14 -7.95 6.02
CA MET A 1 2.35 -7.72 4.57
C MET A 1 1.45 -6.56 4.15
N ALA A 2 1.69 -5.94 2.99
CA ALA A 2 0.91 -4.83 2.46
C ALA A 2 0.71 -4.97 0.94
N LEU A 3 -0.38 -4.41 0.42
CA LEU A 3 -0.61 -4.22 -1.01
C LEU A 3 -0.34 -2.76 -1.36
N THR A 4 0.36 -2.50 -2.46
CA THR A 4 0.68 -1.15 -2.92
C THR A 4 0.66 -1.05 -4.43
N LEU A 5 0.54 0.18 -4.94
CA LEU A 5 0.66 0.49 -6.36
C LEU A 5 2.00 1.15 -6.62
N ALA A 6 2.67 0.73 -7.68
CA ALA A 6 3.88 1.38 -8.16
C ALA A 6 3.88 1.43 -9.69
N ARG A 7 4.70 2.33 -10.23
CA ARG A 7 4.96 2.41 -11.66
C ARG A 7 6.19 1.57 -11.98
N VAL A 8 6.05 0.66 -12.94
CA VAL A 8 7.20 -0.05 -13.51
C VAL A 8 7.96 0.93 -14.40
N VAL A 9 9.27 1.01 -14.21
CA VAL A 9 10.18 1.82 -15.01
C VAL A 9 10.97 0.93 -15.96
N ASP A 10 11.31 1.45 -17.13
CA ASP A 10 12.23 0.80 -18.07
C ASP A 10 13.70 1.09 -17.71
N ASP A 11 14.62 0.58 -18.54
CA ASP A 11 16.08 0.76 -18.36
C ASP A 11 16.53 2.22 -18.45
N GLN A 12 15.72 3.12 -19.02
CA GLN A 12 15.99 4.55 -19.10
C GLN A 12 15.39 5.31 -17.89
N GLY A 13 14.68 4.61 -17.00
CA GLY A 13 14.01 5.17 -15.84
C GLY A 13 12.64 5.79 -16.16
N ASP A 14 12.15 5.61 -17.40
CA ASP A 14 10.87 6.14 -17.83
C ASP A 14 9.74 5.13 -17.54
N GLY A 15 8.54 5.65 -17.30
CA GLY A 15 7.36 4.83 -17.07
C GLY A 15 6.10 5.48 -17.62
N VAL A 16 5.14 4.66 -18.06
CA VAL A 16 3.85 5.13 -18.58
C VAL A 16 3.16 5.99 -17.53
N LYS A 17 2.83 7.25 -17.82
CA LYS A 17 2.23 8.18 -16.85
C LYS A 17 0.76 7.84 -16.52
N GLY A 18 0.27 8.41 -15.41
CA GLY A 18 -1.11 8.26 -14.97
C GLY A 18 -1.45 6.87 -14.42
N SER A 19 -2.75 6.59 -14.27
CA SER A 19 -3.26 5.33 -13.70
C SER A 19 -2.95 4.11 -14.57
N LYS A 20 -2.86 4.30 -15.89
CA LYS A 20 -2.54 3.24 -16.87
C LYS A 20 -1.12 2.68 -16.73
N GLY A 21 -0.23 3.33 -15.99
CA GLY A 21 1.11 2.79 -15.71
C GLY A 21 1.27 2.21 -14.32
N LEU A 22 0.21 2.09 -13.52
CA LEU A 22 0.29 1.53 -12.17
C LEU A 22 0.03 0.03 -12.20
N SER A 23 0.91 -0.73 -11.56
CA SER A 23 0.78 -2.17 -11.33
C SER A 23 0.61 -2.45 -9.83
N LEU A 24 -0.02 -3.56 -9.48
CA LEU A 24 -0.24 -3.99 -8.09
C LEU A 24 0.94 -4.82 -7.59
N PHE A 25 1.39 -4.54 -6.37
CA PHE A 25 2.50 -5.23 -5.73
C PHE A 25 2.13 -5.68 -4.32
N LEU A 26 2.66 -6.84 -3.92
CA LEU A 26 2.67 -7.37 -2.57
C LEU A 26 4.02 -7.12 -1.92
N VAL A 27 4.00 -6.48 -0.75
CA VAL A 27 5.20 -6.15 0.03
C VAL A 27 5.18 -6.90 1.35
N ARG A 28 6.25 -7.64 1.65
CA ARG A 28 6.52 -8.09 3.02
C ARG A 28 7.19 -6.95 3.78
N LEU A 29 6.68 -6.59 4.95
CA LEU A 29 7.19 -5.46 5.73
C LEU A 29 8.57 -5.76 6.31
N ARG A 30 8.81 -7.03 6.62
CA ARG A 30 10.07 -7.52 7.16
C ARG A 30 10.63 -8.59 6.26
N ASP A 31 11.96 -8.59 6.19
CA ASP A 31 12.71 -9.67 5.57
C ASP A 31 12.52 -10.98 6.34
N ALA A 32 12.44 -12.10 5.62
CA ALA A 32 12.09 -13.39 6.21
C ALA A 32 13.24 -14.00 7.02
N GLU A 33 14.49 -13.71 6.65
CA GLU A 33 15.68 -14.30 7.28
C GLU A 33 16.17 -13.44 8.43
N THR A 34 16.24 -12.13 8.22
CA THR A 34 16.84 -11.17 9.17
C THR A 34 15.82 -10.52 10.11
N ASN A 35 14.52 -10.63 9.81
CA ASN A 35 13.42 -9.96 10.51
C ASN A 35 13.55 -8.42 10.58
N THR A 36 14.44 -7.82 9.77
CA THR A 36 14.60 -6.37 9.64
C THR A 36 13.55 -5.78 8.69
N LEU A 37 13.38 -4.46 8.68
CA LEU A 37 12.45 -3.81 7.73
C LEU A 37 12.98 -3.95 6.29
N ASN A 38 12.11 -4.37 5.38
CA ASN A 38 12.43 -4.61 3.97
C ASN A 38 12.52 -3.28 3.20
N GLY A 39 13.63 -2.56 3.29
CA GLY A 39 13.82 -1.28 2.60
C GLY A 39 12.76 -0.23 2.97
N ILE A 40 12.19 -0.33 4.17
CA ILE A 40 11.14 0.57 4.67
C ILE A 40 11.70 1.39 5.81
N GLN A 41 11.62 2.71 5.69
CA GLN A 41 11.98 3.63 6.77
C GLN A 41 10.71 4.29 7.32
N ILE A 42 10.57 4.30 8.65
CA ILE A 42 9.47 4.97 9.34
C ILE A 42 9.89 6.41 9.58
N MET A 43 9.32 7.34 8.82
CA MET A 43 9.68 8.77 8.92
C MET A 43 9.10 9.41 10.17
N LYS A 44 7.80 9.22 10.40
CA LYS A 44 7.09 9.66 11.60
C LYS A 44 5.73 9.00 11.74
N LEU A 45 5.18 9.05 12.96
CA LEU A 45 3.76 8.79 13.20
C LEU A 45 2.95 10.08 13.06
N LYS A 46 1.76 9.97 12.47
CA LYS A 46 0.83 11.10 12.31
C LYS A 46 0.28 11.53 13.67
N ASN A 47 0.26 12.84 13.90
CA ASN A 47 -0.57 13.41 14.96
C ASN A 47 -2.01 13.56 14.43
N LYS A 48 -2.94 12.76 14.96
CA LYS A 48 -4.29 12.62 14.42
C LYS A 48 -5.35 13.20 15.36
N LEU A 49 -6.43 13.72 14.77
CA LEU A 49 -7.63 14.16 15.49
C LEU A 49 -8.26 13.00 16.30
N GLY A 50 -8.52 11.88 15.63
CA GLY A 50 -9.07 10.64 16.21
C GLY A 50 -8.29 9.41 15.79
N THR A 51 -8.81 8.21 16.09
CA THR A 51 -8.11 6.92 15.85
C THR A 51 -6.69 6.88 16.43
N LYS A 52 -6.43 7.60 17.53
CA LYS A 52 -5.08 7.76 18.11
C LYS A 52 -4.44 6.42 18.51
N GLN A 53 -5.26 5.41 18.77
CA GLN A 53 -4.85 4.04 19.06
C GLN A 53 -4.23 3.32 17.85
N VAL A 54 -4.53 3.76 16.61
CA VAL A 54 -4.04 3.13 15.39
C VAL A 54 -2.73 3.81 14.95
N PRO A 55 -1.61 3.09 14.79
CA PRO A 55 -0.36 3.68 14.34
C PRO A 55 -0.43 3.98 12.83
N THR A 56 -0.59 5.25 12.47
CA THR A 56 -0.55 5.71 11.07
C THR A 56 0.77 6.42 10.83
N ALA A 57 1.60 5.88 9.94
CA ALA A 57 2.95 6.37 9.68
C ALA A 57 3.09 6.99 8.29
N GLU A 58 4.07 7.87 8.13
CA GLU A 58 4.68 8.20 6.83
C GLU A 58 5.88 7.29 6.62
N LEU A 59 5.97 6.66 5.45
CA LEU A 59 6.99 5.68 5.13
C LEU A 59 7.78 6.13 3.90
N LEU A 60 9.10 5.98 3.94
CA LEU A 60 9.95 6.01 2.75
C LEU A 60 10.21 4.56 2.33
N LEU A 61 9.95 4.27 1.05
CA LEU A 61 10.24 3.00 0.42
C LEU A 61 11.51 3.19 -0.41
N ASP A 62 12.62 2.63 0.04
CA ASP A 62 13.91 2.70 -0.62
C ASP A 62 14.48 1.29 -0.73
N GLN A 63 14.65 0.82 -1.97
CA GLN A 63 15.01 -0.57 -2.27
C GLN A 63 14.09 -1.62 -1.60
N THR A 64 12.80 -1.28 -1.41
CA THR A 64 11.80 -2.23 -0.88
C THR A 64 11.54 -3.35 -1.89
N VAL A 65 11.80 -4.60 -1.50
CA VAL A 65 11.51 -5.76 -2.34
C VAL A 65 10.01 -6.04 -2.35
N ALA A 66 9.43 -6.16 -3.54
CA ALA A 66 7.99 -6.39 -3.73
C ALA A 66 7.72 -7.39 -4.86
N THR A 67 6.61 -8.13 -4.76
CA THR A 67 6.18 -9.08 -5.80
C THR A 67 5.04 -8.49 -6.60
N LYS A 68 5.20 -8.39 -7.94
CA LYS A 68 4.12 -7.93 -8.84
C LYS A 68 2.99 -8.96 -8.86
N LEU A 69 1.75 -8.50 -8.67
CA LEU A 69 0.54 -9.34 -8.63
C LEU A 69 -0.41 -9.10 -9.80
N SER A 70 -0.28 -7.99 -10.53
CA SER A 70 -1.12 -7.70 -11.70
C SER A 70 -0.30 -7.64 -12.97
N ASP A 71 -0.99 -7.70 -14.11
CA ASP A 71 -0.43 -7.26 -15.38
C ASP A 71 -0.01 -5.79 -15.32
N ASP A 72 0.89 -5.40 -16.21
CA ASP A 72 1.39 -4.03 -16.25
C ASP A 72 0.29 -3.03 -16.57
N GLY A 73 0.21 -1.97 -15.76
CA GLY A 73 -0.82 -0.94 -15.90
C GLY A 73 -2.22 -1.35 -15.43
N ARG A 74 -2.39 -2.57 -14.92
CA ARG A 74 -3.68 -3.11 -14.43
C ARG A 74 -3.79 -3.13 -12.90
N GLY A 75 -2.96 -2.35 -12.20
CA GLY A 75 -2.96 -2.31 -10.74
C GLY A 75 -4.24 -1.72 -10.13
N VAL A 76 -4.76 -0.63 -10.70
CA VAL A 76 -6.01 0.00 -10.21
C VAL A 76 -7.23 -0.93 -10.30
N PRO A 77 -7.51 -1.60 -11.44
CA PRO A 77 -8.60 -2.57 -11.48
C PRO A 77 -8.33 -3.79 -10.59
N ALA A 78 -7.07 -4.22 -10.43
CA ALA A 78 -6.73 -5.35 -9.57
C ALA A 78 -7.00 -5.06 -8.07
N ILE A 79 -6.78 -3.83 -7.59
CA ILE A 79 -7.03 -3.48 -6.17
C ILE A 79 -8.51 -3.19 -5.86
N ALA A 80 -9.39 -3.12 -6.86
CA ALA A 80 -10.79 -2.70 -6.69
C ALA A 80 -11.57 -3.56 -5.69
N ASN A 81 -11.33 -4.88 -5.66
CA ASN A 81 -11.99 -5.79 -4.72
C ASN A 81 -11.66 -5.45 -3.26
N MET A 82 -10.39 -5.11 -2.96
CA MET A 82 -9.98 -4.66 -1.62
C MET A 82 -10.73 -3.38 -1.21
N LEU A 83 -10.91 -2.44 -2.15
CA LEU A 83 -11.64 -1.20 -1.90
C LEU A 83 -13.12 -1.47 -1.59
N ASN A 84 -13.75 -2.41 -2.31
CA ASN A 84 -15.15 -2.76 -2.07
C ASN A 84 -15.35 -3.38 -0.67
N ILE A 85 -14.48 -4.32 -0.28
CA ILE A 85 -14.55 -4.96 1.04
C ILE A 85 -14.30 -3.95 2.17
N THR A 86 -13.29 -3.08 2.02
CA THR A 86 -12.96 -2.09 3.07
C THR A 86 -14.03 -1.00 3.19
N ARG A 87 -14.72 -0.63 2.10
CA ARG A 87 -15.90 0.25 2.17
C ARG A 87 -17.04 -0.34 2.98
N MET A 88 -17.31 -1.63 2.80
CA MET A 88 -18.33 -2.32 3.61
C MET A 88 -17.97 -2.34 5.09
N HIS A 89 -16.71 -2.63 5.43
CA HIS A 89 -16.23 -2.56 6.82
C HIS A 89 -16.32 -1.15 7.39
N ASN A 90 -16.00 -0.13 6.61
CA ASN A 90 -16.14 1.26 7.03
C ASN A 90 -17.60 1.65 7.32
N ALA A 91 -18.55 1.19 6.49
CA ALA A 91 -19.97 1.41 6.72
C ALA A 91 -20.44 0.73 8.02
N VAL A 92 -20.04 -0.52 8.24
CA VAL A 92 -20.32 -1.24 9.49
C VAL A 92 -19.75 -0.50 10.70
N ALA A 93 -18.47 -0.10 10.65
CA ALA A 93 -17.84 0.63 11.76
C ALA A 93 -18.54 1.97 12.04
N SER A 94 -19.00 2.67 11.00
CA SER A 94 -19.73 3.93 11.13
C SER A 94 -21.06 3.71 11.84
N VAL A 95 -21.88 2.76 11.39
CA VAL A 95 -23.18 2.47 12.02
C VAL A 95 -23.01 1.94 13.44
N SER A 96 -22.03 1.06 13.67
CA SER A 96 -21.71 0.57 15.02
C SER A 96 -21.28 1.68 15.97
N SER A 97 -20.60 2.72 15.49
CA SER A 97 -20.20 3.86 16.34
C SER A 97 -21.35 4.79 16.73
N MET A 98 -22.49 4.70 16.03
CA MET A 98 -23.70 5.46 16.35
C MET A 98 -24.55 4.79 17.43
N ARG A 99 -24.26 3.53 17.77
CA ARG A 99 -25.03 2.69 18.68
C ARG A 99 -24.20 2.30 19.90
#